data_AF-A0A7L7KPV4-F1
#
_entry.id   AF-A0A7L7KPV4-F1
#
_cell.length_a   1.000
_cell.length_b   1.000
_cell.length_c   1.000
_cell.angle_alpha   90.00
_cell.angle_beta   90.00
_cell.angle_gamma   90.00
#
_symmetry.space_group_name_H-M   'P 1'
#
loop_
_entity.id
_entity.type
_entity.pdbx_description
1 polymer ?
#
loop_
_entity_poly.entity_id
_entity_poly.type
_entity_poly.pdbx_seq_one_letter_code
_entity_poly.pdbx_strand_id
1 'polypeptide(L)'
;MNKIPYGRAICYSGFRHGQSPILEVFPTYDEVKEDLLLLEKDFDYIRMYHPNQHAKTVLDVIRKENIQLQVMLGMDLLGELNNPNCAWGGDYTIEECAENIRKNQEALFQLINLANEYEDIVWSVSAGNESVPDWNENLVDPQRVLYFVRQLKAYVNQPVTYCDNFYYWGNKLTEVAEEVDFISIHTYPVWTGKRIAEAFDTSIEEYNSVKNLYPDKDVMITEAGWPTTSNGSGINRYVANEQHQLMYVNQMRKWSIKNKVKVYFFEAFDEPWKGSSDEHEPEKHWGFYTVHRQPKQIKR
;
A
#
# COMPACT_ATOMS: atom_id res chain seq x y z
N MET A 1 -2.06 5.57 -24.64
CA MET A 1 -1.66 5.05 -23.32
C MET A 1 -1.96 3.58 -23.28
N ASN A 2 -0.99 2.74 -22.88
CA ASN A 2 -1.25 1.31 -22.70
C ASN A 2 -2.07 1.13 -21.43
N LYS A 3 -3.21 0.44 -21.55
CA LYS A 3 -4.10 0.18 -20.42
C LYS A 3 -3.38 -0.67 -19.38
N ILE A 4 -3.53 -0.34 -18.10
CA ILE A 4 -2.94 -1.14 -17.01
C ILE A 4 -3.43 -2.60 -17.11
N PRO A 5 -2.53 -3.60 -17.06
CA PRO A 5 -2.94 -5.00 -17.09
C PRO A 5 -3.74 -5.34 -15.83
N TYR A 6 -4.89 -5.98 -16.03
CA TYR A 6 -5.73 -6.48 -14.93
C TYR A 6 -5.13 -7.75 -14.32
N GLY A 7 -5.26 -7.90 -13.00
CA GLY A 7 -5.07 -9.15 -12.28
C GLY A 7 -5.47 -9.03 -10.83
N ARG A 8 -5.48 -10.16 -10.13
CA ARG A 8 -5.80 -10.26 -8.70
C ARG A 8 -4.59 -9.77 -7.92
N ALA A 9 -4.80 -8.85 -6.98
CA ALA A 9 -3.70 -8.18 -6.30
C ALA A 9 -3.91 -8.08 -4.79
N ILE A 10 -2.81 -8.08 -4.04
CA ILE A 10 -2.83 -7.99 -2.57
C ILE A 10 -1.63 -7.18 -2.06
N CYS A 11 -1.81 -6.41 -0.99
CA CYS A 11 -0.70 -5.77 -0.29
C CYS A 11 0.07 -6.81 0.53
N TYR A 12 1.40 -6.75 0.48
CA TYR A 12 2.25 -7.73 1.13
C TYR A 12 3.42 -7.09 1.88
N SER A 13 3.48 -7.44 3.16
CA SER A 13 4.66 -7.42 4.02
C SER A 13 4.68 -8.72 4.82
N GLY A 14 5.84 -9.33 4.94
CA GLY A 14 6.00 -10.67 5.53
C GLY A 14 6.32 -10.69 7.02
N PHE A 15 6.25 -9.55 7.72
CA PHE A 15 6.78 -9.43 9.09
C PHE A 15 6.03 -10.33 10.09
N ARG A 16 6.79 -11.13 10.84
CA ARG A 16 6.29 -12.00 11.92
C ARG A 16 6.49 -11.34 13.28
N HIS A 17 6.12 -12.02 14.36
CA HIS A 17 6.42 -11.57 15.72
C HIS A 17 7.92 -11.29 15.91
N GLY A 18 8.24 -10.12 16.48
CA GLY A 18 9.63 -9.68 16.70
C GLY A 18 10.33 -9.15 15.45
N GLN A 19 9.65 -9.12 14.31
CA GLN A 19 10.14 -8.56 13.05
C GLN A 19 9.40 -7.26 12.75
N SER A 20 10.09 -6.26 12.21
CA SER A 20 9.48 -5.02 11.74
C SER A 20 10.47 -4.25 10.86
N PRO A 21 9.99 -3.35 9.97
CA PRO A 21 10.87 -2.48 9.21
C PRO A 21 11.59 -1.46 10.12
N ILE A 22 10.98 -1.07 11.24
CA ILE A 22 11.54 -0.11 12.20
C ILE A 22 12.73 -0.70 12.96
N LEU A 23 12.65 -1.98 13.35
CA LEU A 23 13.73 -2.68 14.04
C LEU A 23 14.79 -3.23 13.08
N GLU A 24 14.56 -3.11 11.76
CA GLU A 24 15.37 -3.73 10.71
C GLU A 24 15.56 -5.25 10.89
N VAL A 25 14.58 -5.90 11.53
CA VAL A 25 14.53 -7.36 11.65
C VAL A 25 13.57 -7.88 10.59
N PHE A 26 14.12 -8.36 9.49
CA PHE A 26 13.37 -8.75 8.30
C PHE A 26 13.05 -10.26 8.27
N PRO A 27 11.95 -10.67 7.59
CA PRO A 27 11.68 -12.06 7.28
C PRO A 27 12.83 -12.74 6.54
N THR A 28 13.12 -13.98 6.90
CA THR A 28 14.13 -14.82 6.24
C THR A 28 13.68 -15.26 4.84
N TYR A 29 14.62 -15.77 4.04
CA TYR A 29 14.32 -16.32 2.72
C TYR A 29 13.22 -17.40 2.77
N ASP A 30 13.30 -18.33 3.72
CA ASP A 30 12.34 -19.43 3.84
C ASP A 30 10.96 -18.94 4.30
N GLU A 31 10.90 -17.95 5.20
CA GLU A 31 9.64 -17.33 5.61
C GLU A 31 8.97 -16.58 4.44
N VAL A 32 9.76 -15.86 3.64
CA VAL A 32 9.25 -15.20 2.43
C VAL A 32 8.79 -16.23 1.41
N LYS A 33 9.54 -17.31 1.19
CA LYS A 33 9.14 -18.40 0.30
C LYS A 33 7.83 -19.04 0.72
N GLU A 34 7.65 -19.33 2.02
CA GLU A 34 6.38 -19.84 2.56
C GLU A 34 5.23 -18.90 2.20
N ASP A 35 5.39 -17.61 2.44
CA ASP A 35 4.37 -16.60 2.18
C ASP A 35 4.02 -16.53 0.69
N LEU A 36 5.01 -16.41 -0.19
CA LEU A 36 4.77 -16.23 -1.63
C LEU A 36 4.12 -17.46 -2.28
N LEU A 37 4.48 -18.67 -1.84
CA LEU A 37 3.83 -19.92 -2.29
C LEU A 37 2.36 -20.03 -1.82
N LEU A 38 1.99 -19.34 -0.73
CA LEU A 38 0.58 -19.19 -0.34
C LEU A 38 -0.14 -18.18 -1.24
N LEU A 39 0.50 -17.06 -1.55
CA LEU A 39 -0.12 -15.96 -2.29
C LEU A 39 -0.29 -16.24 -3.79
N GLU A 40 0.68 -16.90 -4.45
CA GLU A 40 0.64 -17.15 -5.90
C GLU A 40 -0.57 -17.99 -6.37
N LYS A 41 -1.20 -18.73 -5.45
CA LYS A 41 -2.41 -19.53 -5.72
C LYS A 41 -3.60 -18.64 -6.07
N ASP A 42 -3.67 -17.46 -5.46
CA ASP A 42 -4.85 -16.61 -5.44
C ASP A 42 -4.63 -15.22 -6.05
N PHE A 43 -3.37 -14.80 -6.17
CA PHE A 43 -2.99 -13.48 -6.62
C PHE A 43 -1.96 -13.56 -7.73
N ASP A 44 -2.00 -12.56 -8.61
CA ASP A 44 -1.07 -12.40 -9.73
C ASP A 44 -0.08 -11.25 -9.43
N TYR A 45 -0.44 -10.34 -8.51
CA TYR A 45 0.34 -9.17 -8.14
C TYR A 45 0.43 -8.99 -6.61
N ILE A 46 1.60 -8.57 -6.13
CA ILE A 46 1.80 -8.08 -4.77
C ILE A 46 2.28 -6.63 -4.77
N ARG A 47 1.90 -5.86 -3.74
CA ARG A 47 2.41 -4.50 -3.50
C ARG A 47 3.28 -4.49 -2.26
N MET A 48 4.48 -3.94 -2.41
CA MET A 48 5.44 -3.73 -1.32
C MET A 48 5.72 -2.24 -1.14
N TYR A 49 6.01 -1.85 0.11
CA TYR A 49 5.96 -0.46 0.53
C TYR A 49 7.30 0.28 0.48
N HIS A 50 8.42 -0.42 0.60
CA HIS A 50 9.72 0.22 0.74
C HIS A 50 10.85 -0.65 0.14
N PRO A 51 11.87 -0.09 -0.53
CA PRO A 51 12.90 -0.83 -1.26
C PRO A 51 14.06 -1.32 -0.36
N ASN A 52 13.74 -1.86 0.81
CA ASN A 52 14.74 -2.36 1.77
C ASN A 52 15.15 -3.83 1.52
N GLN A 53 15.92 -4.39 2.46
CA GLN A 53 16.35 -5.78 2.44
C GLN A 53 15.19 -6.78 2.33
N HIS A 54 14.02 -6.52 2.92
CA HIS A 54 12.87 -7.40 2.76
C HIS A 54 12.38 -7.42 1.31
N ALA A 55 12.24 -6.26 0.65
CA ALA A 55 11.89 -6.20 -0.76
C ALA A 55 12.91 -6.93 -1.65
N LYS A 56 14.21 -6.74 -1.38
CA LYS A 56 15.26 -7.48 -2.09
C LYS A 56 15.11 -9.00 -1.91
N THR A 57 14.87 -9.48 -0.69
CA THR A 57 14.65 -10.91 -0.41
C THR A 57 13.43 -11.44 -1.16
N VAL A 58 12.33 -10.68 -1.20
CA VAL A 58 11.12 -11.06 -1.96
C VAL A 58 11.39 -11.20 -3.44
N LEU A 59 12.04 -10.21 -4.04
CA LEU A 59 12.40 -10.25 -5.46
C LEU A 59 13.36 -11.42 -5.78
N ASP A 60 14.30 -11.70 -4.89
CA ASP A 60 15.19 -12.86 -5.00
C ASP A 60 14.44 -14.19 -4.93
N VAL A 61 13.51 -14.35 -3.99
CA VAL A 61 12.70 -15.56 -3.85
C VAL A 61 11.84 -15.76 -5.10
N ILE A 62 11.18 -14.70 -5.58
CA ILE A 62 10.35 -14.77 -6.80
C ILE A 62 11.17 -15.31 -7.98
N ARG A 63 12.34 -14.72 -8.20
CA ARG A 63 13.23 -15.11 -9.30
C ARG A 63 13.77 -16.53 -9.15
N LYS A 64 14.30 -16.87 -7.96
CA LYS A 64 14.99 -18.16 -7.72
C LYS A 64 14.02 -19.34 -7.67
N GLU A 65 12.82 -19.13 -7.15
CA GLU A 65 11.79 -20.17 -7.03
C GLU A 65 10.83 -20.19 -8.23
N ASN A 66 11.00 -19.26 -9.20
CA ASN A 66 10.16 -19.13 -10.39
C ASN A 66 8.66 -18.93 -10.05
N ILE A 67 8.39 -18.14 -9.01
CA ILE A 67 7.04 -17.79 -8.56
C ILE A 67 6.42 -16.80 -9.55
N GLN A 68 5.14 -16.97 -9.87
CA GLN A 68 4.47 -16.20 -10.93
C GLN A 68 3.79 -14.92 -10.44
N LEU A 69 4.40 -14.25 -9.45
CA LEU A 69 3.92 -12.99 -8.89
C LEU A 69 4.69 -11.81 -9.48
N GLN A 70 3.98 -10.75 -9.86
CA GLN A 70 4.58 -9.47 -10.21
C GLN A 70 4.49 -8.47 -9.05
N VAL A 71 5.48 -7.58 -8.95
CA VAL A 71 5.62 -6.67 -7.81
C VAL A 71 5.37 -5.23 -8.22
N MET A 72 4.47 -4.55 -7.50
CA MET A 72 4.47 -3.09 -7.42
C MET A 72 5.36 -2.69 -6.23
N LEU A 73 6.45 -1.97 -6.49
CA LEU A 73 7.41 -1.59 -5.44
C LEU A 73 7.34 -0.09 -5.16
N GLY A 74 7.06 0.28 -3.92
CA GLY A 74 7.04 1.67 -3.47
C GLY A 74 8.28 2.09 -2.69
N MET A 75 8.34 3.37 -2.38
CA MET A 75 9.21 3.95 -1.36
C MET A 75 8.34 4.67 -0.31
N ASP A 76 8.21 4.09 0.88
CA ASP A 76 7.56 4.78 1.99
C ASP A 76 8.42 5.98 2.40
N LEU A 77 7.81 7.16 2.47
CA LEU A 77 8.53 8.42 2.71
C LEU A 77 8.49 8.77 4.19
N LEU A 78 9.62 9.23 4.69
CA LEU A 78 9.72 9.88 5.99
C LEU A 78 9.32 11.35 5.88
N GLY A 79 8.78 11.92 6.96
CA GLY A 79 8.35 13.32 6.98
C GLY A 79 9.48 14.30 6.72
N GLU A 80 9.39 15.05 5.62
CA GLU A 80 10.32 16.14 5.31
C GLU A 80 9.85 17.49 5.87
N LEU A 81 8.58 17.54 6.30
CA LEU A 81 7.94 18.71 6.91
C LEU A 81 7.45 18.38 8.31
N ASN A 82 7.52 19.37 9.21
CA ASN A 82 6.90 19.28 10.52
C ASN A 82 5.37 19.38 10.39
N ASN A 83 4.64 18.48 11.06
CA ASN A 83 3.18 18.42 11.08
C ASN A 83 2.65 18.40 12.52
N PRO A 84 2.75 19.51 13.27
CA PRO A 84 2.49 19.54 14.72
C PRO A 84 1.00 19.35 15.07
N ASN A 85 0.12 19.37 14.07
CA ASN A 85 -1.33 19.19 14.25
C ASN A 85 -1.79 17.75 14.01
N CYS A 86 -0.87 16.84 13.64
CA CYS A 86 -1.21 15.44 13.44
C CYS A 86 -1.35 14.73 14.79
N ALA A 87 -2.43 13.95 14.94
CA ALA A 87 -2.72 13.23 16.18
C ALA A 87 -1.72 12.10 16.49
N TRP A 88 -0.93 11.70 15.49
CA TRP A 88 -0.01 10.57 15.56
C TRP A 88 1.45 10.97 15.80
N GLY A 89 1.79 12.25 15.64
CA GLY A 89 3.16 12.76 15.76
C GLY A 89 3.44 13.84 14.73
N GLY A 90 4.66 13.87 14.20
CA GLY A 90 5.06 14.79 13.13
C GLY A 90 5.86 16.02 13.58
N ASP A 91 6.17 16.11 14.88
CA ASP A 91 7.07 17.14 15.43
C ASP A 91 8.53 16.80 15.13
N TYR A 92 9.02 17.21 13.95
CA TYR A 92 10.42 17.06 13.56
C TYR A 92 11.23 18.33 13.79
N THR A 93 12.45 18.16 14.29
CA THR A 93 13.51 19.18 14.26
C THR A 93 14.02 19.41 12.84
N ILE A 94 14.72 20.52 12.62
CA ILE A 94 15.32 20.82 11.30
C ILE A 94 16.33 19.74 10.91
N GLU A 95 17.10 19.25 11.89
CA GLU A 95 18.08 18.18 11.70
C GLU A 95 17.41 16.85 11.33
N GLU A 96 16.28 16.50 11.96
CA GLU A 96 15.49 15.32 11.60
C GLU A 96 14.87 15.45 10.20
N CYS A 97 14.30 16.60 9.85
CA CYS A 97 13.82 16.85 8.49
C CYS A 97 14.94 16.68 7.46
N ALA A 98 16.14 17.23 7.72
CA ALA A 98 17.28 17.10 6.83
C ALA A 98 17.74 15.64 6.66
N GLU A 99 17.73 14.86 7.74
CA GLU A 99 18.04 13.44 7.68
C GLU A 99 16.95 12.63 6.94
N ASN A 100 15.68 12.98 7.13
CA ASN A 100 14.56 12.36 6.42
C ASN A 100 14.64 12.64 4.90
N ILE A 101 14.98 13.86 4.49
CA ILE A 101 15.25 14.20 3.09
C ILE A 101 16.36 13.31 2.51
N ARG A 102 17.45 13.12 3.27
CA ARG A 102 18.58 12.28 2.88
C ARG A 102 18.15 10.82 2.71
N LYS A 103 17.43 10.26 3.68
CA LYS A 103 16.92 8.88 3.66
C LYS A 103 15.91 8.65 2.54
N ASN A 104 14.99 9.58 2.30
CA ASN A 104 14.06 9.51 1.18
C ASN A 104 14.82 9.51 -0.17
N GLN A 105 15.88 10.31 -0.29
CA GLN A 105 16.72 10.30 -1.48
C GLN A 105 17.46 8.96 -1.67
N GLU A 106 17.91 8.32 -0.59
CA GLU A 106 18.49 6.98 -0.63
C GLU A 106 17.46 5.92 -1.06
N ALA A 107 16.24 5.98 -0.51
CA ALA A 107 15.15 5.09 -0.88
C ALA A 107 14.79 5.24 -2.37
N LEU A 108 14.80 6.45 -2.93
CA LEU A 108 14.64 6.67 -4.36
C LEU A 108 15.70 5.91 -5.17
N PHE A 109 16.98 6.01 -4.79
CA PHE A 109 18.06 5.31 -5.51
C PHE A 109 17.95 3.79 -5.36
N GLN A 110 17.57 3.29 -4.19
CA GLN A 110 17.33 1.87 -3.97
C GLN A 110 16.16 1.36 -4.83
N LEU A 111 15.06 2.12 -4.90
CA LEU A 111 13.90 1.80 -5.72
C LEU A 111 14.28 1.71 -7.21
N ILE A 112 15.02 2.70 -7.72
CA ILE A 112 15.52 2.70 -9.11
C ILE A 112 16.39 1.46 -9.38
N ASN A 113 17.32 1.15 -8.48
CA ASN A 113 18.21 0.01 -8.62
C ASN A 113 17.45 -1.32 -8.65
N LEU A 114 16.52 -1.54 -7.70
CA LEU A 114 15.72 -2.76 -7.66
C LEU A 114 14.77 -2.87 -8.84
N ALA A 115 14.14 -1.77 -9.27
CA ALA A 115 13.26 -1.78 -10.44
C ALA A 115 14.02 -2.19 -11.71
N ASN A 116 15.23 -1.66 -11.93
CA ASN A 116 16.03 -2.01 -13.10
C ASN A 116 16.65 -3.41 -13.01
N GLU A 117 17.10 -3.84 -11.82
CA GLU A 117 17.67 -5.18 -11.62
C GLU A 117 16.60 -6.29 -11.79
N TYR A 118 15.35 -5.98 -11.45
CA TYR A 118 14.22 -6.90 -11.50
C TYR A 118 13.14 -6.45 -12.47
N GLU A 119 13.53 -5.95 -13.65
CA GLU A 119 12.59 -5.47 -14.68
C GLU A 119 11.59 -6.54 -15.16
N ASP A 120 11.93 -7.82 -15.00
CA ASP A 120 11.08 -8.97 -15.31
C ASP A 120 9.98 -9.23 -14.27
N ILE A 121 10.15 -8.73 -13.04
CA ILE A 121 9.28 -9.00 -11.88
C ILE A 121 8.58 -7.73 -11.38
N VAL A 122 9.30 -6.62 -11.29
CA VAL A 122 8.76 -5.31 -10.89
C VAL A 122 7.99 -4.73 -12.06
N TRP A 123 6.66 -4.73 -11.97
CA TRP A 123 5.79 -4.27 -13.06
C TRP A 123 5.46 -2.77 -12.95
N SER A 124 5.54 -2.18 -11.77
CA SER A 124 5.32 -0.75 -11.53
C SER A 124 6.04 -0.26 -10.27
N VAL A 125 6.24 1.06 -10.19
CA VAL A 125 6.85 1.70 -9.01
C VAL A 125 5.99 2.83 -8.45
N SER A 126 6.04 3.06 -7.15
CA SER A 126 5.36 4.18 -6.47
C SER A 126 6.35 5.15 -5.84
N ALA A 127 6.16 6.44 -6.11
CA ALA A 127 6.95 7.56 -5.58
C ALA A 127 6.61 7.95 -4.13
N GLY A 128 5.89 7.09 -3.40
CA GLY A 128 5.42 7.39 -2.05
C GLY A 128 4.18 6.61 -1.64
N ASN A 129 3.79 6.76 -0.37
CA ASN A 129 2.60 6.19 0.24
C ASN A 129 2.02 7.14 1.28
N GLU A 130 0.86 7.74 1.00
CA GLU A 130 0.10 8.63 1.91
C GLU A 130 0.95 9.67 2.66
N SER A 131 1.91 10.31 2.00
CA SER A 131 2.81 11.28 2.66
C SER A 131 2.38 12.74 2.48
N VAL A 132 1.29 13.00 1.75
CA VAL A 132 0.66 14.33 1.57
C VAL A 132 -0.54 14.60 2.51
N PRO A 133 -1.27 13.59 3.02
CA PRO A 133 -2.33 13.80 3.96
C PRO A 133 -1.95 14.53 5.24
N ASP A 134 -2.81 15.46 5.65
CA ASP A 134 -2.60 16.26 6.87
C ASP A 134 -2.68 15.40 8.15
N TRP A 135 -3.29 14.22 8.05
CA TRP A 135 -3.39 13.24 9.14
C TRP A 135 -2.19 12.28 9.22
N ASN A 136 -1.21 12.38 8.32
CA ASN A 136 0.01 11.58 8.41
C ASN A 136 1.12 12.38 9.10
N GLU A 137 1.80 11.76 10.06
CA GLU A 137 2.99 12.32 10.71
C GLU A 137 4.16 12.51 9.73
N ASN A 138 4.27 11.67 8.72
CA ASN A 138 5.33 11.71 7.71
C ASN A 138 4.97 12.65 6.54
N LEU A 139 4.73 13.92 6.85
CA LEU A 139 4.31 14.91 5.87
C LEU A 139 5.44 15.29 4.89
N VAL A 140 5.12 15.27 3.60
CA VAL A 140 6.00 15.62 2.48
C VAL A 140 5.25 16.57 1.55
N ASP A 141 5.94 17.59 1.05
CA ASP A 141 5.37 18.55 0.10
C ASP A 141 4.96 17.86 -1.21
N PRO A 142 3.77 18.13 -1.79
CA PRO A 142 3.38 17.59 -3.09
C PRO A 142 4.39 17.84 -4.22
N GLN A 143 5.13 18.94 -4.20
CA GLN A 143 6.20 19.23 -5.17
C GLN A 143 7.41 18.31 -4.99
N ARG A 144 7.68 17.85 -3.76
CA ARG A 144 8.69 16.83 -3.49
C ARG A 144 8.25 15.46 -4.02
N VAL A 145 6.97 15.11 -3.85
CA VAL A 145 6.39 13.90 -4.47
C VAL A 145 6.50 13.99 -6.00
N LEU A 146 6.14 15.13 -6.60
CA LEU A 146 6.29 15.36 -8.04
C LEU A 146 7.75 15.20 -8.51
N TYR A 147 8.71 15.67 -7.72
CA TYR A 147 10.13 15.41 -7.99
C TYR A 147 10.43 13.91 -8.03
N PHE A 148 9.99 13.13 -7.03
CA PHE A 148 10.24 11.68 -7.00
C PHE A 148 9.60 10.97 -8.20
N VAL A 149 8.37 11.33 -8.57
CA VAL A 149 7.72 10.82 -9.79
C VAL A 149 8.57 11.08 -11.02
N ARG A 150 9.04 12.31 -11.22
CA ARG A 150 9.90 12.68 -12.37
C ARG A 150 11.23 11.95 -12.37
N GLN A 151 11.86 11.77 -11.20
CA GLN A 151 13.09 11.00 -11.10
C GLN A 151 12.87 9.54 -11.47
N LEU A 152 11.83 8.89 -10.94
CA LEU A 152 11.53 7.50 -11.30
C LEU A 152 11.31 7.38 -12.81
N LYS A 153 10.46 8.23 -13.40
CA LYS A 153 10.19 8.21 -14.85
C LYS A 153 11.44 8.43 -15.72
N ALA A 154 12.45 9.13 -15.20
CA ALA A 154 13.70 9.36 -15.92
C ALA A 154 14.65 8.16 -15.88
N TYR A 155 14.52 7.27 -14.89
CA TYR A 155 15.53 6.24 -14.61
C TYR A 155 15.00 4.80 -14.56
N VAL A 156 13.70 4.58 -14.72
CA VAL A 156 13.09 3.24 -14.76
C VAL A 156 12.21 3.06 -16.00
N ASN A 157 12.04 1.83 -16.46
CA ASN A 157 11.16 1.51 -17.60
C ASN A 157 9.71 1.22 -17.18
N GLN A 158 9.50 0.96 -15.89
CA GLN A 158 8.22 0.64 -15.33
C GLN A 158 7.28 1.86 -15.27
N PRO A 159 5.96 1.66 -15.42
CA PRO A 159 4.97 2.66 -15.07
C PRO A 159 5.14 3.19 -13.64
N VAL A 160 5.11 4.51 -13.50
CA VAL A 160 5.29 5.24 -12.24
C VAL A 160 3.96 5.79 -11.77
N THR A 161 3.69 5.64 -10.46
CA THR A 161 2.55 6.25 -9.77
C THR A 161 2.97 6.88 -8.45
N TYR A 162 1.99 7.38 -7.72
CA TYR A 162 2.06 7.76 -6.31
C TYR A 162 0.79 7.22 -5.65
N CYS A 163 0.92 6.58 -4.48
CA CYS A 163 -0.18 5.92 -3.78
C CYS A 163 -0.71 6.79 -2.65
N ASP A 164 -1.95 7.26 -2.76
CA ASP A 164 -2.54 8.14 -1.75
C ASP A 164 -4.06 7.96 -1.64
N ASN A 165 -4.65 8.53 -0.60
CA ASN A 165 -6.09 8.63 -0.42
C ASN A 165 -6.74 9.36 -1.60
N PHE A 166 -7.92 8.88 -2.02
CA PHE A 166 -8.67 9.46 -3.16
C PHE A 166 -8.87 10.99 -3.05
N TYR A 167 -9.01 11.51 -1.82
CA TYR A 167 -9.36 12.90 -1.56
C TYR A 167 -8.35 13.90 -2.12
N TYR A 168 -7.05 13.59 -2.07
CA TYR A 168 -5.99 14.55 -2.41
C TYR A 168 -5.78 14.74 -3.91
N TRP A 169 -6.26 13.80 -4.72
CA TRP A 169 -6.20 13.88 -6.18
C TRP A 169 -6.97 15.08 -6.73
N GLY A 170 -8.00 15.58 -6.04
CA GLY A 170 -8.75 16.76 -6.47
C GLY A 170 -8.19 18.12 -6.04
N ASN A 171 -7.12 18.14 -5.25
CA ASN A 171 -6.63 19.37 -4.64
C ASN A 171 -5.10 19.48 -4.61
N LYS A 172 -4.41 18.69 -3.79
CA LYS A 172 -2.97 18.80 -3.54
C LYS A 172 -2.13 18.06 -4.58
N LEU A 173 -2.70 17.06 -5.25
CA LEU A 173 -1.97 16.16 -6.17
C LEU A 173 -2.28 16.43 -7.65
N THR A 174 -2.82 17.59 -8.02
CA THR A 174 -3.22 17.86 -9.41
C THR A 174 -2.06 17.80 -10.40
N GLU A 175 -0.91 18.40 -10.08
CA GLU A 175 0.31 18.31 -10.89
C GLU A 175 0.91 16.89 -10.91
N VAL A 176 0.81 16.18 -9.78
CA VAL A 176 1.24 14.77 -9.68
C VAL A 176 0.38 13.90 -10.59
N ALA A 177 -0.94 14.14 -10.65
CA ALA A 177 -1.88 13.42 -11.51
C ALA A 177 -1.56 13.57 -13.00
N GLU A 178 -1.08 14.74 -13.42
CA GLU A 178 -0.65 14.98 -14.79
C GLU A 178 0.61 14.15 -15.13
N GLU A 179 1.55 14.07 -14.19
CA GLU A 179 2.87 13.45 -14.40
C GLU A 179 2.85 11.91 -14.33
N VAL A 180 2.11 11.31 -13.38
CA VAL A 180 2.08 9.84 -13.20
C VAL A 180 1.53 9.11 -14.41
N ASP A 181 1.97 7.87 -14.64
CA ASP A 181 1.47 7.05 -15.76
C ASP A 181 0.05 6.53 -15.49
N PHE A 182 -0.30 6.35 -14.23
CA PHE A 182 -1.65 6.06 -13.75
C PHE A 182 -1.87 6.60 -12.34
N ILE A 183 -3.13 6.84 -12.00
CA ILE A 183 -3.52 7.30 -10.67
C ILE A 183 -3.79 6.09 -9.78
N SER A 184 -3.25 6.11 -8.56
CA SER A 184 -3.48 5.05 -7.59
C SER A 184 -4.09 5.61 -6.31
N ILE A 185 -5.23 5.04 -5.89
CA ILE A 185 -6.03 5.54 -4.79
C ILE A 185 -6.14 4.52 -3.66
N HIS A 186 -6.28 5.02 -2.44
CA HIS A 186 -6.70 4.25 -1.27
C HIS A 186 -8.15 4.57 -0.91
N THR A 187 -8.87 3.54 -0.49
CA THR A 187 -10.26 3.65 -0.01
C THR A 187 -10.44 2.80 1.25
N TYR A 188 -10.87 3.45 2.33
CA TYR A 188 -11.12 2.80 3.62
C TYR A 188 -12.37 3.39 4.31
N PRO A 189 -13.57 2.98 3.88
CA PRO A 189 -14.82 3.46 4.47
C PRO A 189 -14.92 3.23 5.98
N VAL A 190 -14.25 2.20 6.50
CA VAL A 190 -14.26 1.87 7.93
C VAL A 190 -13.61 2.96 8.80
N TRP A 191 -12.55 3.62 8.31
CA TRP A 191 -11.88 4.73 9.01
C TRP A 191 -12.74 5.99 9.09
N THR A 192 -13.71 6.14 8.17
CA THR A 192 -14.66 7.27 8.17
C THR A 192 -15.98 6.93 8.87
N GLY A 193 -16.04 5.80 9.58
CA GLY A 193 -17.19 5.38 10.38
C GLY A 193 -18.35 4.78 9.57
N LYS A 194 -18.15 4.45 8.28
CA LYS A 194 -19.18 3.82 7.46
C LYS A 194 -19.49 2.41 7.93
N ARG A 195 -20.75 2.00 7.82
CA ARG A 195 -21.17 0.63 8.13
C ARG A 195 -20.88 -0.29 6.95
N ILE A 196 -20.79 -1.59 7.21
CA ILE A 196 -20.52 -2.59 6.18
C ILE A 196 -21.50 -2.55 4.99
N ALA A 197 -22.75 -2.15 5.23
CA ALA A 197 -23.77 -2.04 4.20
C ALA A 197 -23.53 -0.88 3.21
N GLU A 198 -22.78 0.14 3.61
CA GLU A 198 -22.50 1.36 2.82
C GLU A 198 -21.08 1.34 2.21
N ALA A 199 -20.20 0.51 2.77
CA ALA A 199 -18.77 0.53 2.50
C ALA A 199 -18.43 0.30 1.02
N PHE A 200 -19.08 -0.66 0.38
CA PHE A 200 -18.85 -0.93 -1.04
C PHE A 200 -19.23 0.27 -1.92
N ASP A 201 -20.46 0.79 -1.76
CA ASP A 201 -20.93 1.91 -2.56
C ASP A 201 -20.05 3.15 -2.34
N THR A 202 -19.64 3.41 -1.09
CA THR A 202 -18.69 4.49 -0.76
C THR A 202 -17.37 4.31 -1.51
N SER A 203 -16.80 3.10 -1.54
CA SER A 203 -15.54 2.85 -2.24
C SER A 203 -15.65 3.07 -3.75
N ILE A 204 -16.81 2.74 -4.34
CA ILE A 204 -17.07 2.94 -5.77
C ILE A 204 -17.30 4.42 -6.08
N GLU A 205 -17.96 5.16 -5.20
CA GLU A 205 -18.11 6.62 -5.30
C GLU A 205 -16.74 7.32 -5.26
N GLU A 206 -15.87 6.95 -4.32
CA GLU A 206 -14.51 7.48 -4.19
C GLU A 206 -13.69 7.20 -5.46
N TYR A 207 -13.72 5.96 -5.97
CA TYR A 207 -13.09 5.61 -7.25
C TYR A 207 -13.62 6.45 -8.42
N ASN A 208 -14.94 6.57 -8.55
CA ASN A 208 -15.56 7.32 -9.64
C ASN A 208 -15.27 8.81 -9.54
N SER A 209 -15.12 9.38 -8.33
CA SER A 209 -14.79 10.78 -8.14
C SER A 209 -13.46 11.14 -8.82
N VAL A 210 -12.44 10.30 -8.63
CA VAL A 210 -11.11 10.47 -9.24
C VAL A 210 -11.15 10.15 -10.73
N LYS A 211 -11.86 9.08 -11.14
CA LYS A 211 -11.99 8.73 -12.56
C LYS A 211 -12.71 9.81 -13.38
N ASN A 212 -13.71 10.48 -12.80
CA ASN A 212 -14.42 11.57 -13.46
C ASN A 212 -13.59 12.84 -13.55
N LEU A 213 -12.73 13.08 -12.55
CA LEU A 213 -11.79 14.21 -12.58
C LEU A 213 -10.68 14.00 -13.62
N TYR A 214 -10.24 12.75 -13.81
CA TYR A 214 -9.17 12.38 -14.74
C TYR A 214 -9.63 11.30 -15.74
N PRO A 215 -10.53 11.64 -16.70
CA PRO A 215 -11.14 10.65 -17.59
C PRO A 215 -10.12 9.92 -18.47
N ASP A 216 -9.01 10.57 -18.83
CA ASP A 216 -7.98 10.03 -19.72
C ASP A 216 -6.89 9.22 -18.99
N LYS A 217 -6.86 9.23 -17.65
CA LYS A 217 -5.93 8.43 -16.84
C LYS A 217 -6.58 7.13 -16.39
N ASP A 218 -5.82 6.04 -16.41
CA ASP A 218 -6.25 4.83 -15.70
C ASP A 218 -6.18 5.08 -14.19
N VAL A 219 -7.17 4.54 -13.48
CA VAL A 219 -7.26 4.61 -12.01
C VAL A 219 -7.21 3.20 -11.45
N MET A 220 -6.37 3.01 -10.43
CA MET A 220 -6.18 1.77 -9.70
C MET A 220 -6.48 1.98 -8.22
N ILE A 221 -7.00 0.95 -7.54
CA ILE A 221 -7.11 0.96 -6.08
C ILE A 221 -5.91 0.21 -5.51
N THR A 222 -4.98 0.93 -4.89
CA THR A 222 -3.74 0.36 -4.32
C THR A 222 -3.87 -0.03 -2.86
N GLU A 223 -4.97 0.35 -2.21
CA GLU A 223 -5.41 -0.19 -0.93
C GLU A 223 -6.93 -0.15 -0.78
N ALA A 224 -7.48 -1.29 -0.37
CA ALA A 224 -8.83 -1.40 0.15
C ALA A 224 -8.90 -2.61 1.08
N GLY A 225 -9.49 -2.45 2.25
CA GLY A 225 -9.54 -3.54 3.23
C GLY A 225 -10.64 -3.37 4.26
N TRP A 226 -10.71 -4.33 5.17
CA TRP A 226 -11.53 -4.24 6.37
C TRP A 226 -10.87 -5.04 7.50
N PRO A 227 -10.69 -4.48 8.71
CA PRO A 227 -10.01 -5.16 9.78
C PRO A 227 -10.93 -6.16 10.48
N THR A 228 -10.33 -7.17 11.07
CA THR A 228 -11.02 -8.27 11.75
C THR A 228 -11.12 -8.09 13.26
N THR A 229 -10.42 -7.11 13.82
CA THR A 229 -10.41 -6.76 15.25
C THR A 229 -10.14 -5.27 15.40
N SER A 230 -10.62 -4.68 16.49
CA SER A 230 -10.32 -3.29 16.89
C SER A 230 -10.48 -3.11 18.40
N ASN A 231 -9.63 -2.29 19.02
CA ASN A 231 -9.75 -1.84 20.40
C ASN A 231 -10.84 -0.76 20.58
N GLY A 232 -11.35 -0.18 19.50
CA GLY A 232 -12.37 0.87 19.50
C GLY A 232 -11.83 2.27 19.23
N SER A 233 -10.50 2.44 19.10
CA SER A 233 -9.88 3.70 18.69
C SER A 233 -9.95 3.84 17.16
N GLY A 234 -10.56 4.92 16.66
CA GLY A 234 -10.80 5.15 15.23
C GLY A 234 -11.87 4.24 14.60
N ILE A 235 -11.76 2.92 14.78
CA ILE A 235 -12.69 1.91 14.25
C ILE A 235 -13.50 1.28 15.38
N ASN A 236 -14.83 1.24 15.23
CA ASN A 236 -15.71 0.61 16.20
C ASN A 236 -15.51 -0.92 16.28
N ARG A 237 -15.29 -1.44 17.50
CA ARG A 237 -15.10 -2.89 17.77
C ARG A 237 -16.19 -3.81 17.24
N TYR A 238 -17.43 -3.31 17.13
CA TYR A 238 -18.56 -4.11 16.63
C TYR A 238 -18.60 -4.23 15.11
N VAL A 239 -17.84 -3.39 14.39
CA VAL A 239 -17.78 -3.43 12.93
C VAL A 239 -16.53 -4.12 12.41
N ALA A 240 -15.45 -4.20 13.20
CA ALA A 240 -14.25 -4.96 12.86
C ALA A 240 -14.43 -6.44 13.21
N ASN A 241 -14.65 -7.28 12.20
CA ASN A 241 -14.82 -8.73 12.34
C ASN A 241 -14.63 -9.45 10.99
N GLU A 242 -14.35 -10.75 11.03
CA GLU A 242 -14.11 -11.58 9.83
C GLU A 242 -15.31 -11.64 8.87
N GLN A 243 -16.55 -11.61 9.38
CA GLN A 243 -17.75 -11.63 8.53
C GLN A 243 -17.85 -10.35 7.69
N HIS A 244 -17.58 -9.19 8.28
CA HIS A 244 -17.57 -7.92 7.55
C HIS A 244 -16.39 -7.84 6.58
N GLN A 245 -15.20 -8.33 6.96
CA GLN A 245 -14.08 -8.47 6.03
C GLN A 245 -14.47 -9.32 4.81
N LEU A 246 -15.09 -10.48 5.04
CA LEU A 246 -15.58 -11.36 3.98
C LEU A 246 -16.58 -10.64 3.06
N MET A 247 -17.53 -9.89 3.63
CA MET A 247 -18.55 -9.16 2.87
C MET A 247 -17.93 -8.07 1.99
N TYR A 248 -17.11 -7.18 2.57
CA TYR A 248 -16.50 -6.05 1.86
C TYR A 248 -15.58 -6.52 0.74
N VAL A 249 -14.64 -7.41 1.06
CA VAL A 249 -13.66 -7.92 0.09
C VAL A 249 -14.35 -8.65 -1.06
N ASN A 250 -15.38 -9.45 -0.80
CA ASN A 250 -16.09 -10.15 -1.88
C ASN A 250 -16.86 -9.21 -2.80
N GLN A 251 -17.47 -8.15 -2.27
CA GLN A 251 -18.16 -7.16 -3.09
C GLN A 251 -17.16 -6.40 -3.97
N MET A 252 -16.07 -5.90 -3.38
CA MET A 252 -14.98 -5.23 -4.09
C MET A 252 -14.33 -6.14 -5.14
N ARG A 253 -14.06 -7.42 -4.82
CA ARG A 253 -13.47 -8.41 -5.74
C ARG A 253 -14.38 -8.66 -6.94
N LYS A 254 -15.68 -8.86 -6.72
CA LYS A 254 -16.66 -9.04 -7.81
C LYS A 254 -16.69 -7.82 -8.74
N TRP A 255 -16.71 -6.61 -8.16
CA TRP A 255 -16.67 -5.37 -8.92
C TRP A 255 -15.34 -5.21 -9.70
N SER A 256 -14.21 -5.49 -9.07
CA SER A 256 -12.87 -5.47 -9.68
C SER A 256 -12.80 -6.37 -10.92
N ILE A 257 -13.27 -7.62 -10.80
CA ILE A 257 -13.29 -8.59 -11.91
C ILE A 257 -14.18 -8.11 -13.06
N LYS A 258 -15.37 -7.60 -12.75
CA LYS A 258 -16.35 -7.13 -13.74
C LYS A 258 -15.84 -5.91 -14.50
N ASN A 259 -15.25 -4.93 -13.80
CA ASN A 259 -14.85 -3.65 -14.38
C ASN A 259 -13.39 -3.64 -14.85
N LYS A 260 -12.64 -4.72 -14.62
CA LYS A 260 -11.20 -4.81 -14.92
C LYS A 260 -10.38 -3.71 -14.27
N VAL A 261 -10.74 -3.36 -13.03
CA VAL A 261 -9.99 -2.42 -12.18
C VAL A 261 -9.18 -3.24 -11.19
N LYS A 262 -7.85 -3.11 -11.22
CA LYS A 262 -6.97 -3.79 -10.25
C LYS A 262 -7.19 -3.19 -8.87
N VAL A 263 -7.39 -4.06 -7.88
CA VAL A 263 -7.56 -3.70 -6.46
C VAL A 263 -6.54 -4.51 -5.67
N TYR A 264 -5.62 -3.81 -5.00
CA TYR A 264 -4.73 -4.41 -4.01
C TYR A 264 -5.46 -4.44 -2.67
N PHE A 265 -5.85 -5.64 -2.25
CA PHE A 265 -6.50 -5.81 -0.95
C PHE A 265 -5.50 -5.67 0.19
N PHE A 266 -5.86 -4.89 1.20
CA PHE A 266 -5.06 -4.73 2.42
C PHE A 266 -5.63 -5.65 3.51
N GLU A 267 -4.92 -6.72 3.90
CA GLU A 267 -3.61 -7.18 3.40
C GLU A 267 -3.41 -8.70 3.46
N ALA A 268 -2.23 -9.18 3.05
CA ALA A 268 -1.90 -10.61 3.05
C ALA A 268 -1.93 -11.24 4.45
N PHE A 269 -1.16 -10.69 5.39
CA PHE A 269 -0.95 -11.28 6.72
C PHE A 269 -1.20 -10.23 7.81
N ASP A 270 -1.71 -10.66 8.96
CA ASP A 270 -1.72 -9.80 10.15
C ASP A 270 -0.31 -9.44 10.58
N GLU A 271 -0.09 -8.15 10.87
CA GLU A 271 1.22 -7.58 11.15
C GLU A 271 1.29 -7.02 12.57
N PRO A 272 1.85 -7.76 13.54
CA PRO A 272 1.78 -7.40 14.96
C PRO A 272 2.60 -6.15 15.35
N TRP A 273 3.47 -5.67 14.46
CA TRP A 273 4.32 -4.52 14.68
C TRP A 273 3.63 -3.18 14.42
N LYS A 274 2.49 -3.17 13.71
CA LYS A 274 1.79 -1.95 13.32
C LYS A 274 1.00 -1.32 14.47
N GLY A 275 0.89 0.01 14.44
CA GLY A 275 0.09 0.80 15.38
C GLY A 275 0.62 0.72 16.82
N SER A 276 -0.29 0.73 17.80
CA SER A 276 0.06 0.75 19.22
C SER A 276 0.51 -0.61 19.77
N SER A 277 0.96 -0.63 21.03
CA SER A 277 1.26 -1.89 21.74
C SER A 277 0.02 -2.70 22.11
N ASP A 278 -1.20 -2.19 21.90
CA ASP A 278 -2.43 -2.93 22.15
C ASP A 278 -2.51 -4.15 21.22
N GLU A 279 -2.91 -5.29 21.79
CA GLU A 279 -3.12 -6.52 21.02
C GLU A 279 -4.29 -6.38 20.05
N HIS A 280 -5.30 -5.57 20.39
CA HIS A 280 -6.50 -5.37 19.58
C HIS A 280 -6.41 -4.12 18.69
N GLU A 281 -5.23 -3.52 18.55
CA GLU A 281 -5.00 -2.41 17.62
C GLU A 281 -5.45 -2.78 16.19
N PRO A 282 -6.44 -2.10 15.58
CA PRO A 282 -6.97 -2.47 14.27
C PRO A 282 -5.90 -2.63 13.19
N GLU A 283 -4.83 -1.83 13.21
CA GLU A 283 -3.73 -1.91 12.25
C GLU A 283 -3.04 -3.27 12.19
N LYS A 284 -3.18 -4.11 13.21
CA LYS A 284 -2.58 -5.45 13.26
C LYS A 284 -3.44 -6.52 12.60
N HIS A 285 -4.69 -6.23 12.23
CA HIS A 285 -5.73 -7.24 12.00
C HIS A 285 -6.41 -7.19 10.62
N TRP A 286 -5.72 -6.68 9.61
CA TRP A 286 -6.21 -6.57 8.23
C TRP A 286 -5.97 -7.82 7.37
N GLY A 287 -5.12 -8.73 7.84
CA GLY A 287 -4.66 -9.89 7.08
C GLY A 287 -5.78 -10.80 6.62
N PHE A 288 -5.63 -11.40 5.44
CA PHE A 288 -6.42 -12.55 4.98
C PHE A 288 -5.96 -13.84 5.66
N TYR A 289 -4.71 -13.85 6.11
CA TYR A 289 -4.11 -14.86 6.96
C TYR A 289 -3.72 -14.23 8.30
N THR A 290 -3.68 -15.03 9.35
CA THR A 290 -3.11 -14.61 10.63
C THR A 290 -1.59 -14.46 10.54
N VAL A 291 -0.97 -13.91 11.58
CA VAL A 291 0.51 -13.86 11.72
C VAL A 291 1.16 -15.25 11.63
N HIS A 292 0.43 -16.32 11.93
CA HIS A 292 0.88 -17.72 11.81
C HIS A 292 0.50 -18.37 10.47
N ARG A 293 0.18 -17.56 9.46
CA ARG A 293 -0.16 -17.98 8.09
C ARG A 293 -1.41 -18.87 8.03
N GLN A 294 -2.24 -18.85 9.07
CA GLN A 294 -3.49 -19.59 9.10
C GLN A 294 -4.59 -18.81 8.38
N PRO A 295 -5.40 -19.45 7.52
CA PRO A 295 -6.43 -18.77 6.75
C PRO A 295 -7.57 -18.26 7.65
N LYS A 296 -7.91 -16.97 7.52
CA LYS A 296 -9.16 -16.41 8.06
C LYS A 296 -10.35 -16.76 7.18
N GLN A 297 -11.55 -16.38 7.59
CA GLN A 297 -12.81 -16.68 6.90
C GLN A 297 -12.81 -16.24 5.43
N ILE A 298 -12.13 -15.15 5.06
CA ILE A 298 -12.00 -14.71 3.66
C ILE A 298 -11.25 -15.70 2.75
N LYS A 299 -10.53 -16.66 3.33
CA LYS A 299 -9.78 -17.72 2.65
C LYS A 299 -10.45 -19.10 2.72
N ARG A 300 -11.60 -19.21 3.37
CA ARG A 300 -12.35 -20.47 3.55
C ARG A 300 -13.47 -20.65 2.53
#